data_AF-A0A3L8BNQ1-F1
#
_entry.id   AF-A0A3L8BNQ1-F1
#
_cell.length_a   1.000
_cell.length_b   1.000
_cell.length_c   1.000
_cell.angle_alpha   90.00
_cell.angle_beta   90.00
_cell.angle_gamma   90.00
#
_symmetry.space_group_name_H-M   'P 1'
#
loop_
_entity.id
_entity.type
_entity.pdbx_description
1 polymer ?
#
loop_
_entity_poly.entity_id
_entity_poly.type
_entity_poly.pdbx_seq_one_letter_code
_entity_poly.pdbx_strand_id
1 'polypeptide(L)'
;MKYGMLCRAAVINYFWGQGTATPQSVNEQAALVAYEALEQANVCSDSMDLVPRPTYGAANVKWVVKQVAKIGKRVMSGDTAIYNACRGAVGVRYKSKLNEALMGIKHERM
;
A
#
# COMPACT_ATOMS: atom_id res chain seq x y z
N MET A 1 -9.47 -12.66 11.16
CA MET A 1 -8.12 -12.28 10.67
C MET A 1 -7.86 -12.56 9.18
N LYS A 2 -8.54 -13.51 8.51
CA LYS A 2 -8.39 -13.78 7.05
C LYS A 2 -8.66 -12.56 6.15
N TYR A 3 -9.69 -11.77 6.43
CA TYR A 3 -10.04 -10.59 5.63
C TYR A 3 -8.98 -9.49 5.68
N GLY A 4 -8.26 -9.33 6.79
CA GLY A 4 -7.20 -8.31 6.90
C GLY A 4 -6.01 -8.59 5.99
N MET A 5 -5.63 -9.86 5.83
CA MET A 5 -4.56 -10.29 4.93
C MET A 5 -4.94 -10.11 3.45
N LEU A 6 -6.16 -10.50 3.09
CA LEU A 6 -6.71 -10.35 1.74
C LEU A 6 -6.71 -8.89 1.27
N CYS A 7 -7.18 -7.97 2.13
CA CYS A 7 -7.23 -6.56 1.77
C CYS A 7 -5.83 -5.97 1.54
N ARG A 8 -4.79 -6.43 2.27
CA ARG A 8 -3.43 -5.92 2.06
C ARG A 8 -2.87 -6.30 0.70
N ALA A 9 -3.09 -7.55 0.28
CA ALA A 9 -2.70 -8.01 -1.05
C ALA A 9 -3.46 -7.25 -2.17
N ALA A 10 -4.70 -6.84 -1.92
CA ALA A 10 -5.49 -6.08 -2.89
C ALA A 10 -4.84 -4.73 -3.26
N VAL A 11 -4.24 -4.02 -2.30
CA VAL A 11 -3.52 -2.76 -2.58
C VAL A 11 -2.31 -3.01 -3.48
N ILE A 12 -1.55 -4.06 -3.19
CA ILE A 12 -0.37 -4.41 -3.99
C ILE A 12 -0.80 -4.83 -5.40
N ASN A 13 -1.79 -5.72 -5.52
CA ASN A 13 -2.28 -6.17 -6.82
C ASN A 13 -2.95 -5.05 -7.61
N TYR A 14 -3.45 -4.03 -6.93
CA TYR A 14 -3.86 -2.80 -7.57
C TYR A 14 -2.67 -2.09 -8.19
N PHE A 15 -1.63 -1.70 -7.46
CA PHE A 15 -0.50 -0.97 -8.08
C PHE A 15 0.27 -1.77 -9.15
N TRP A 16 0.48 -3.07 -8.93
CA TRP A 16 1.46 -3.84 -9.71
C TRP A 16 0.86 -4.99 -10.53
N GLY A 17 -0.46 -5.16 -10.50
CA GLY A 17 -1.18 -6.17 -11.28
C GLY A 17 -1.54 -7.41 -10.47
N GLN A 18 -2.55 -8.14 -10.96
CA GLN A 18 -3.04 -9.36 -10.32
C GLN A 18 -1.93 -10.41 -10.20
N GLY A 19 -1.86 -11.07 -9.05
CA GLY A 19 -0.86 -12.11 -8.77
C GLY A 19 0.48 -11.59 -8.23
N THR A 20 0.68 -10.27 -8.09
CA THR A 20 1.91 -9.71 -7.51
C THR A 20 2.08 -10.09 -6.03
N ALA A 21 0.98 -10.09 -5.26
CA ALA A 21 0.97 -10.51 -3.88
C ALA A 21 -0.19 -11.47 -3.58
N THR A 22 0.10 -12.42 -2.71
CA THR A 22 -0.90 -13.26 -2.05
C THR A 22 -1.15 -12.75 -0.63
N PRO A 23 -2.29 -13.06 -0.01
CA PRO A 23 -2.57 -12.65 1.37
C PRO A 23 -1.45 -13.02 2.37
N GLN A 24 -0.76 -14.13 2.13
CA GLN A 24 0.32 -14.68 2.94
C GLN A 24 1.68 -14.04 2.66
N SER A 25 1.92 -13.54 1.44
CA SER A 25 3.20 -12.91 1.09
C SER A 25 3.36 -11.48 1.61
N VAL A 26 2.27 -10.85 2.07
CA VAL A 26 2.32 -9.47 2.58
C VAL A 26 2.76 -9.44 4.04
N ASN A 27 4.06 -9.22 4.24
CA ASN A 27 4.65 -8.91 5.53
C ASN A 27 4.52 -7.40 5.87
N GLU A 28 5.04 -7.01 7.04
CA GLU A 28 4.97 -5.63 7.53
C GLU A 28 5.71 -4.63 6.63
N GLN A 29 6.86 -5.02 6.08
CA GLN A 29 7.65 -4.17 5.19
C GLN A 29 6.93 -3.93 3.87
N ALA A 30 6.32 -4.98 3.30
CA ALA A 30 5.52 -4.85 2.09
C ALA A 30 4.30 -3.95 2.33
N ALA A 31 3.70 -4.00 3.52
CA ALA A 31 2.62 -3.07 3.89
C ALA A 31 3.12 -1.62 4.02
N LEU A 32 4.32 -1.38 4.56
CA LEU A 32 4.93 -0.04 4.61
C LEU A 32 5.17 0.52 3.20
N VAL A 33 5.78 -0.27 2.32
CA VAL A 33 6.04 0.14 0.93
C VAL A 33 4.74 0.43 0.17
N ALA A 34 3.72 -0.42 0.35
CA ALA A 34 2.40 -0.18 -0.24
C ALA A 34 1.74 1.11 0.30
N TYR A 35 1.93 1.42 1.57
CA TYR A 35 1.43 2.66 2.18
C TYR A 35 2.16 3.90 1.66
N GLU A 36 3.48 3.87 1.52
CA GLU A 36 4.25 4.98 0.93
C GLU A 36 3.84 5.23 -0.53
N ALA A 37 3.65 4.16 -1.31
CA ALA A 37 3.15 4.27 -2.68
C ALA A 37 1.74 4.89 -2.73
N LEU A 38 0.87 4.53 -1.79
CA LEU A 38 -0.45 5.16 -1.66
C LEU A 38 -0.34 6.64 -1.33
N GLU A 39 0.50 7.03 -0.38
CA GLU A 39 0.71 8.43 -0.01
C GLU A 39 1.21 9.25 -1.20
N GLN A 40 2.20 8.74 -1.93
CA GLN A 40 2.75 9.41 -3.12
C GLN A 40 1.73 9.50 -4.26
N ALA A 41 0.93 8.45 -4.48
CA ALA A 41 -0.14 8.48 -5.49
C ALA A 41 -1.27 9.46 -5.11
N ASN A 42 -1.49 9.66 -3.81
CA ASN A 42 -2.52 10.55 -3.28
C ASN A 42 -2.10 12.03 -3.35
N VAL A 43 -0.82 12.32 -3.08
CA VAL A 43 -0.25 13.68 -3.16
C VAL A 43 -0.37 14.26 -4.58
N CYS A 44 -0.27 13.42 -5.61
CA CYS A 44 -0.34 13.87 -7.00
C CYS A 44 -1.73 13.72 -7.63
N SER A 45 -2.72 13.18 -6.91
CA SER A 45 -4.11 13.10 -7.36
C SER A 45 -5.02 14.17 -6.73
N ASP A 46 -4.45 15.20 -6.09
CA ASP A 46 -5.12 16.25 -5.30
C ASP A 46 -6.07 15.71 -4.20
N SER A 47 -5.99 14.42 -3.88
CA SER A 47 -6.90 13.71 -2.98
C SER A 47 -6.40 13.65 -1.54
N MET A 48 -5.89 14.76 -1.01
CA MET A 48 -5.16 14.83 0.26
C MET A 48 -5.87 14.21 1.49
N ASP A 49 -7.20 14.05 1.47
CA ASP A 49 -8.00 13.44 2.54
C ASP A 49 -8.01 11.90 2.55
N LEU A 50 -7.50 11.23 1.52
CA LEU A 50 -7.89 9.85 1.21
C LEU A 50 -6.90 8.76 1.66
N VAL A 51 -5.68 9.17 2.04
CA VAL A 51 -4.77 8.41 2.92
C VAL A 51 -4.79 9.12 4.28
N PRO A 52 -5.46 8.57 5.31
CA PRO A 52 -5.55 9.22 6.61
C PRO A 52 -4.14 9.47 7.14
N ARG A 53 -3.76 10.72 7.44
CA ARG A 53 -2.49 10.99 8.13
C ARG A 53 -2.62 10.61 9.61
N PRO A 54 -1.56 10.12 10.26
CA PRO A 54 -1.60 9.86 11.70
C PRO A 54 -1.97 11.16 12.44
N THR A 55 -3.06 11.15 13.19
CA THR A 55 -3.56 12.34 13.90
C THR A 55 -2.64 12.75 15.07
N TYR A 56 -1.84 11.81 15.59
CA TYR A 56 -0.89 12.03 16.69
C TYR A 56 0.32 11.08 16.55
N GLY A 57 1.51 11.64 16.28
CA GLY A 57 2.78 10.90 16.32
C GLY A 57 3.09 10.00 15.12
N ALA A 58 4.37 9.62 15.00
CA ALA A 58 4.89 8.80 13.90
C ALA A 58 4.04 7.55 13.66
N ALA A 59 3.71 7.28 12.40
CA ALA A 59 2.93 6.12 11.99
C ALA A 59 3.59 4.82 12.50
N ASN A 60 3.03 4.20 13.54
CA ASN A 60 3.51 2.88 13.96
C ASN A 60 3.12 1.84 12.89
N VAL A 61 3.96 0.82 12.70
CA VAL A 61 3.77 -0.22 11.66
C VAL A 61 2.39 -0.87 11.76
N LYS A 62 1.90 -1.09 12.98
CA LYS A 62 0.56 -1.64 13.23
C LYS A 62 -0.56 -0.76 12.69
N TRP A 63 -0.43 0.55 12.78
CA TRP A 63 -1.35 1.51 12.21
C TRP A 63 -1.26 1.49 10.68
N VAL A 64 -0.06 1.46 10.11
CA VAL A 64 0.14 1.36 8.65
C VAL A 64 -0.53 0.11 8.08
N VAL A 65 -0.28 -1.05 8.69
CA VAL A 65 -0.90 -2.33 8.30
C VAL A 65 -2.42 -2.24 8.32
N LYS A 66 -3.01 -1.58 9.33
CA LYS A 66 -4.46 -1.35 9.40
C LYS A 66 -4.95 -0.42 8.29
N GLN A 67 -4.22 0.65 7.98
CA GLN A 67 -4.61 1.57 6.92
C GLN A 67 -4.58 0.90 5.54
N VAL A 68 -3.51 0.16 5.24
CA VAL A 68 -3.40 -0.61 3.98
C VAL A 68 -4.56 -1.60 3.86
N ALA A 69 -4.94 -2.29 4.93
CA ALA A 69 -6.11 -3.18 4.90
C ALA A 69 -7.44 -2.42 4.68
N LYS A 70 -7.64 -1.25 5.29
CA LYS A 70 -8.84 -0.42 5.04
C LYS A 70 -8.91 0.07 3.60
N ILE A 71 -7.79 0.52 3.06
CA ILE A 71 -7.67 0.98 1.67
C ILE A 71 -7.92 -0.18 0.70
N GLY A 72 -7.33 -1.34 0.96
CA GLY A 72 -7.58 -2.55 0.18
C GLY A 72 -9.05 -2.94 0.11
N LYS A 73 -9.80 -2.77 1.20
CA LYS A 73 -11.26 -3.00 1.18
C LYS A 73 -11.98 -2.06 0.21
N ARG A 74 -11.60 -0.78 0.16
CA ARG A 74 -12.16 0.23 -0.77
C ARG A 74 -11.84 -0.10 -2.23
N VAL A 75 -10.58 -0.49 -2.49
CA VAL A 75 -10.14 -0.97 -3.80
C VAL A 75 -10.96 -2.17 -4.25
N MET A 76 -11.16 -3.15 -3.36
CA MET A 76 -11.99 -4.33 -3.66
C MET A 76 -13.47 -3.99 -3.89
N SER A 77 -13.99 -2.91 -3.30
CA SER A 77 -15.36 -2.43 -3.57
C SER A 77 -15.47 -1.54 -4.80
N GLY A 78 -14.40 -1.37 -5.59
CA GLY A 78 -14.39 -0.59 -6.84
C GLY A 78 -14.10 0.90 -6.66
N ASP A 79 -13.89 1.38 -5.44
CA ASP A 79 -13.55 2.79 -5.14
C ASP A 79 -12.06 3.03 -5.43
N THR A 80 -11.77 3.31 -6.71
CA THR A 80 -10.40 3.41 -7.25
C THR A 80 -10.10 4.74 -7.94
N ALA A 81 -11.11 5.60 -8.13
CA ALA A 81 -11.00 6.88 -8.83
C ALA A 81 -9.89 7.78 -8.24
N ILE A 82 -9.73 7.71 -6.93
CA ILE A 82 -8.76 8.42 -6.09
C ILE A 82 -7.30 8.16 -6.48
N TYR A 83 -7.01 6.96 -7.01
CA TYR A 83 -5.65 6.45 -7.11
C TYR A 83 -5.16 6.34 -8.56
N ASN A 84 -6.01 6.60 -9.55
CA ASN A 84 -5.69 6.27 -10.95
C ASN A 84 -4.75 7.28 -11.63
N ALA A 85 -4.77 8.57 -11.26
CA ALA A 85 -4.04 9.62 -11.99
C ALA A 85 -2.51 9.40 -12.01
N CYS A 86 -1.91 8.88 -10.93
CA CYS A 86 -0.46 8.68 -10.84
C CYS A 86 0.00 7.26 -10.52
N ARG A 87 -0.93 6.32 -10.33
CA ARG A 87 -0.61 4.95 -9.92
C ARG A 87 0.46 4.31 -10.79
N GLY A 88 0.43 4.53 -12.10
CA GLY A 88 1.44 3.97 -13.02
C GLY A 88 2.85 4.45 -12.69
N ALA A 89 3.06 5.77 -12.59
CA ALA A 89 4.37 6.35 -12.29
C ALA A 89 4.87 5.98 -10.90
N VAL A 90 4.01 6.01 -9.89
CA VAL A 90 4.36 5.64 -8.51
C VAL A 90 4.64 4.14 -8.40
N GLY A 91 3.83 3.31 -9.05
CA GLY A 91 4.02 1.86 -9.12
C GLY A 91 5.41 1.51 -9.67
N VAL A 92 5.85 2.16 -10.75
CA VAL A 92 7.21 1.95 -11.29
C VAL A 92 8.29 2.32 -10.27
N ARG A 93 8.18 3.49 -9.63
CA ARG A 93 9.18 3.97 -8.65
C ARG A 93 9.36 3.04 -7.45
N TYR A 94 8.28 2.40 -7.00
CA TYR A 94 8.27 1.56 -5.79
C TYR A 94 8.40 0.06 -6.07
N LYS A 95 8.41 -0.37 -7.34
CA LYS A 95 8.40 -1.79 -7.72
C LYS A 95 9.58 -2.58 -7.14
N SER A 96 10.80 -2.04 -7.22
CA SER A 96 11.99 -2.74 -6.69
C SER A 96 11.92 -2.89 -5.18
N LYS A 97 11.59 -1.80 -4.46
CA LYS A 97 11.41 -1.81 -3.00
C LYS A 97 10.33 -2.79 -2.55
N LEU A 98 9.24 -2.89 -3.31
CA LEU A 98 8.18 -3.85 -3.02
C LEU A 98 8.67 -5.29 -3.18
N ASN A 99 9.34 -5.61 -4.29
CA ASN A 99 9.81 -6.97 -4.53
C ASN A 99 10.81 -7.40 -3.45
N GLU A 100 11.73 -6.53 -3.06
CA GLU A 100 12.64 -6.74 -1.94
C GLU A 100 11.88 -7.00 -0.63
N ALA A 101 10.88 -6.15 -0.34
CA ALA A 101 10.06 -6.30 0.85
C ALA A 101 9.27 -7.62 0.85
N LEU A 102 8.70 -8.04 -0.28
CA LEU A 102 7.99 -9.31 -0.43
C LEU A 102 8.91 -10.52 -0.25
N MET A 103 10.18 -10.41 -0.65
CA MET A 103 11.22 -11.43 -0.40
C MET A 103 11.75 -11.42 1.04
N GLY A 104 11.31 -10.48 1.88
CA GLY A 104 11.76 -10.36 3.27
C GLY A 104 13.12 -9.66 3.43
N ILE A 105 13.63 -9.02 2.38
CA ILE A 105 14.88 -8.24 2.42
C ILE A 105 14.55 -6.87 3.04
N LYS A 106 15.16 -6.58 4.19
CA LYS A 106 15.00 -5.29 4.89
C LYS A 106 16.09 -4.33 4.42
N HIS A 107 15.70 -3.17 3.87
CA HIS A 107 16.61 -2.05 3.73
C HIS A 107 16.54 -1.23 5.03
N GLU A 108 17.61 -1.27 5.82
CA GLU A 108 17.79 -0.29 6.90
C GLU A 108 17.90 1.09 6.23
N ARG A 109 17.10 2.03 6.74
CA ARG A 109 16.89 3.35 6.14
C ARG A 109 18.24 4.09 6.07
N MET A 110 18.79 4.35 4.87
CA MET A 110 19.74 5.45 4.67
C MET A 110 19.02 6.78 4.83
#